data_AF-A0A8S2WDG0-F1
#
_entry.id   AF-A0A8S2WDG0-F1
#
_cell.length_a   1.000
_cell.length_b   1.000
_cell.length_c   1.000
_cell.angle_alpha   90.00
_cell.angle_beta   90.00
_cell.angle_gamma   90.00
#
_symmetry.space_group_name_H-M   'P 1'
#
loop_
_entity.id
_entity.type
_entity.pdbx_description
1 polymer ?
#
loop_
_entity_poly.entity_id
_entity_poly.type
_entity_poly.pdbx_seq_one_letter_code
_entity_poly.pdbx_strand_id
1 'polypeptide(L)'
;TTTESENQPKENVEIPQEQNKSIPSIVTPDLDENLVSITMAIEKTLEAIDDLSSIEKLDTTTSQFRLFITRFGFSTSPTVDSSTTHIIVNENSSLVCSLTGKIIQGIACHLFIVSNRWLNDCLALEIIVDERPYEIRGYTSLGADHGGMRRSRLIPSYLLEKYSIYLRCSPNDCARLQTIEQVQELVELCGAKLVRNFSEIKTIDNERQMVLVLGINGFSGGDNKPKALLDACQQFNVRCVNIYWLLISIAKFDVQPLENYDINQI
;
A
#
# COMPACT_ATOMS: atom_id res chain seq x y z
N THR A 1 -92.25 -21.49 8.51
CA THR A 1 -93.40 -20.98 9.27
C THR A 1 -92.85 -20.17 10.42
N THR A 2 -93.14 -18.85 10.45
CA THR A 2 -93.19 -17.92 11.63
C THR A 2 -91.98 -17.87 12.59
N THR A 3 -91.16 -16.79 12.57
CA THR A 3 -91.22 -15.54 13.41
C THR A 3 -90.91 -15.84 14.89
N GLU A 4 -90.00 -15.14 15.57
CA GLU A 4 -90.17 -13.76 16.04
C GLU A 4 -88.84 -13.01 16.29
N SER A 5 -88.94 -11.70 16.02
CA SER A 5 -88.03 -10.61 16.32
C SER A 5 -88.53 -9.83 17.54
N GLU A 6 -87.63 -9.22 18.32
CA GLU A 6 -87.97 -8.01 19.09
C GLU A 6 -87.04 -6.83 18.73
N ASN A 7 -87.71 -5.81 18.20
CA ASN A 7 -87.44 -4.37 18.10
C ASN A 7 -87.00 -3.76 19.45
N GLN A 8 -86.42 -2.57 19.65
CA GLN A 8 -86.13 -1.29 18.95
C GLN A 8 -85.43 -0.38 20.01
N PRO A 9 -85.19 0.95 19.84
CA PRO A 9 -84.83 1.76 18.67
C PRO A 9 -83.57 2.66 18.90
N LYS A 10 -83.13 3.31 17.82
CA LYS A 10 -82.06 4.32 17.75
C LYS A 10 -82.63 5.73 17.98
N GLU A 11 -81.85 6.60 18.62
CA GLU A 11 -82.02 8.06 18.57
C GLU A 11 -80.71 8.72 18.12
N ASN A 12 -80.81 9.56 17.10
CA ASN A 12 -79.74 10.41 16.55
C ASN A 12 -79.84 11.80 17.20
N VAL A 13 -78.70 12.37 17.60
CA VAL A 13 -78.54 13.82 17.79
C VAL A 13 -77.22 14.23 17.13
N GLU A 14 -77.31 15.26 16.29
CA GLU A 14 -76.26 15.82 15.43
C GLU A 14 -75.66 17.11 16.06
N ILE A 15 -74.61 17.66 15.42
CA ILE A 15 -74.00 19.02 15.51
C ILE A 15 -72.66 19.08 16.31
N PRO A 16 -71.62 19.88 15.93
CA PRO A 16 -71.14 20.40 14.63
C PRO A 16 -69.62 20.15 14.34
N GLN A 17 -69.19 20.31 13.09
CA GLN A 17 -67.76 20.31 12.69
C GLN A 17 -67.08 21.66 12.93
N GLU A 18 -66.00 21.68 13.71
CA GLU A 18 -65.05 22.80 13.82
C GLU A 18 -63.82 22.60 12.91
N GLN A 19 -63.45 23.67 12.20
CA GLN A 19 -62.31 23.74 11.29
C GLN A 19 -61.00 23.85 12.08
N ASN A 20 -60.13 22.84 11.97
CA ASN A 20 -58.77 22.88 12.53
C ASN A 20 -57.84 23.76 11.66
N LYS A 21 -57.38 24.88 12.23
CA LYS A 21 -56.25 25.67 11.72
C LYS A 21 -54.93 25.02 12.15
N SER A 22 -54.07 24.73 11.19
CA SER A 22 -52.73 24.17 11.38
C SER A 22 -51.80 25.13 12.14
N ILE A 23 -51.12 24.62 13.16
CA ILE A 23 -50.01 25.27 13.89
C ILE A 23 -48.72 25.07 13.08
N PRO A 24 -47.84 26.07 12.90
CA PRO A 24 -46.58 25.89 12.19
C PRO A 24 -45.54 25.19 13.07
N SER A 25 -44.90 24.17 12.51
CA SER A 25 -43.78 23.42 13.09
C SER A 25 -42.57 24.32 13.33
N ILE A 26 -42.09 24.37 14.58
CA ILE A 26 -40.80 24.94 14.93
C ILE A 26 -39.72 23.99 14.40
N VAL A 27 -38.92 24.46 13.44
CA VAL A 27 -37.74 23.74 12.94
C VAL A 27 -36.63 23.84 13.99
N THR A 28 -36.30 22.72 14.63
CA THR A 28 -35.07 22.59 15.41
C THR A 28 -33.90 22.49 14.42
N PRO A 29 -32.83 23.30 14.57
CA PRO A 29 -31.63 23.11 13.75
C PRO A 29 -31.01 21.75 14.07
N ASP A 30 -30.56 21.08 12.99
CA ASP A 30 -30.08 19.71 12.97
C ASP A 30 -28.88 19.53 13.90
N LEU A 31 -29.06 18.82 15.02
CA LEU A 31 -27.99 18.57 16.00
C LEU A 31 -26.85 17.73 15.40
N ASP A 32 -27.15 16.96 14.34
CA ASP A 32 -26.23 15.99 13.75
C ASP A 32 -25.16 16.64 12.86
N GLU A 33 -25.49 17.70 12.10
CA GLU A 33 -24.48 18.42 11.28
C GLU A 33 -23.41 19.12 12.14
N ASN A 34 -23.81 19.61 13.31
CA ASN A 34 -22.90 20.28 14.24
C ASN A 34 -21.99 19.26 14.95
N LEU A 35 -22.51 18.06 15.27
CA LEU A 35 -21.71 16.96 15.81
C LEU A 35 -20.69 16.43 14.80
N VAL A 36 -21.07 16.30 13.52
CA VAL A 36 -20.17 15.88 12.44
C VAL A 36 -19.04 16.91 12.26
N SER A 37 -19.38 18.21 12.26
CA SER A 37 -18.40 19.29 12.14
C SER A 37 -17.41 19.35 13.30
N ILE A 38 -17.89 19.12 14.53
CA ILE A 38 -17.05 19.04 15.74
C ILE A 38 -16.14 17.80 15.68
N THR A 39 -16.66 16.66 15.22
CA THR A 39 -15.89 15.42 15.09
C THR A 39 -14.74 15.58 14.09
N MET A 40 -15.01 16.18 12.92
CA MET A 40 -13.99 16.49 11.91
C MET A 40 -12.93 17.48 12.42
N ALA A 41 -13.34 18.46 13.24
CA ALA A 41 -12.40 19.41 13.85
C ALA A 41 -11.50 18.75 14.89
N ILE A 42 -12.04 17.79 15.67
CA ILE A 42 -11.27 17.02 16.65
C ILE A 42 -10.27 16.09 15.93
N GLU A 43 -10.70 15.36 14.90
CA GLU A 43 -9.81 14.50 14.09
C GLU A 43 -8.64 15.28 13.48
N LYS A 44 -8.94 16.44 12.88
CA LYS A 44 -7.92 17.33 12.30
C LYS A 44 -6.95 17.90 13.34
N THR A 45 -7.43 18.10 14.57
CA THR A 45 -6.59 18.56 15.69
C THR A 45 -5.73 17.43 16.23
N LEU A 46 -6.25 16.19 16.28
CA LEU A 46 -5.49 15.01 16.67
C LEU A 46 -4.38 14.69 15.66
N GLU A 47 -4.65 14.82 14.36
CA GLU A 47 -3.64 14.73 13.30
C GLU A 47 -2.53 15.79 13.47
N ALA A 48 -2.90 17.04 13.72
CA ALA A 48 -1.92 18.11 13.94
C ALA A 48 -1.07 17.92 15.22
N ILE A 49 -1.64 17.31 16.27
CA ILE A 49 -0.90 16.96 17.50
C ILE A 49 0.06 15.79 17.23
N ASP A 50 -0.35 14.79 16.45
CA ASP A 50 0.52 13.68 16.05
C ASP A 50 1.71 14.18 15.21
N ASP A 51 1.47 15.13 14.31
CA ASP A 51 2.51 15.81 13.52
C ASP A 51 3.52 16.56 14.40
N LEU A 52 3.06 17.31 15.41
CA LEU A 52 3.97 18.02 16.34
C LEU A 52 4.83 17.05 17.16
N SER A 53 4.23 15.97 17.67
CA SER A 53 4.96 14.92 18.39
C SER A 53 5.97 14.19 17.49
N SER A 54 5.63 14.04 16.21
CA SER A 54 6.49 13.45 15.18
C SER A 54 7.68 14.35 14.85
N ILE A 55 7.53 15.68 14.91
CA ILE A 55 8.61 16.64 14.68
C ILE A 55 9.69 16.59 15.78
N GLU A 56 9.30 16.61 17.07
CA GLU A 56 10.28 16.49 18.18
C GLU A 56 11.00 15.14 18.17
N LYS A 57 10.27 14.05 17.88
CA LYS A 57 10.86 12.72 17.68
C LYS A 57 11.82 12.71 16.50
N LEU A 58 11.51 13.40 15.40
CA LEU A 58 12.34 13.47 14.21
C LEU A 58 13.65 14.21 14.47
N ASP A 59 13.63 15.31 15.22
CA ASP A 59 14.84 16.09 15.57
C ASP A 59 15.78 15.28 16.48
N THR A 60 15.22 14.58 17.48
CA THR A 60 15.97 13.67 18.35
C THR A 60 16.56 12.49 17.57
N THR A 61 15.77 11.88 16.68
CA THR A 61 16.21 10.76 15.83
C THR A 61 17.32 11.19 14.88
N THR A 62 17.23 12.40 14.30
CA THR A 62 18.24 12.95 13.39
C THR A 62 19.57 13.19 14.13
N SER A 63 19.50 13.66 15.38
CA SER A 63 20.67 13.89 16.22
C SER A 63 21.36 12.58 16.63
N GLN A 64 20.58 11.58 17.07
CA GLN A 64 21.07 10.23 17.37
C GLN A 64 21.72 9.59 16.15
N PHE A 65 21.09 9.72 14.97
CA PHE A 65 21.62 9.19 13.72
C PHE A 65 22.99 9.79 13.39
N ARG A 66 23.15 11.12 13.44
CA ARG A 66 24.45 11.76 13.21
C ARG A 66 25.51 11.30 14.21
N LEU A 67 25.15 11.20 15.49
CA LEU A 67 26.06 10.73 16.54
C LEU A 67 26.56 9.31 16.26
N PHE A 68 25.67 8.39 15.89
CA PHE A 68 26.02 7.01 15.54
C PHE A 68 27.02 6.95 14.38
N ILE A 69 26.74 7.71 13.31
CA ILE A 69 27.59 7.77 12.13
C ILE A 69 29.00 8.25 12.47
N THR A 70 29.12 9.34 13.25
CA THR A 70 30.42 9.86 13.70
C THR A 70 31.13 8.90 14.67
N ARG A 71 30.40 8.30 15.61
CA ARG A 71 30.95 7.41 16.64
C ARG A 71 31.60 6.16 16.06
N PHE A 72 30.92 5.54 15.10
CA PHE A 72 31.33 4.26 14.54
C PHE A 72 31.95 4.36 13.14
N GLY A 73 32.08 5.58 12.60
CA GLY A 73 32.75 5.83 11.32
C GLY A 73 31.99 5.31 10.10
N PHE A 74 30.65 5.27 10.16
CA PHE A 74 29.82 4.90 9.02
C PHE A 74 29.72 6.04 7.99
N SER A 75 29.32 5.70 6.77
CA SER A 75 28.88 6.65 5.75
C SER A 75 27.37 6.62 5.59
N THR A 76 26.78 7.73 5.14
CA THR A 76 25.34 7.83 4.87
C THR A 76 25.08 8.33 3.47
N SER A 77 24.05 7.79 2.83
CA SER A 77 23.59 8.24 1.52
C SER A 77 22.07 8.52 1.54
N PRO A 78 21.59 9.57 0.85
CA PRO A 78 20.17 9.79 0.67
C PRO A 78 19.54 8.78 -0.29
N THR A 79 20.33 8.03 -1.06
CA THR A 79 19.88 7.01 -2.02
C THR A 79 20.43 5.63 -1.65
N VAL A 80 19.78 4.57 -2.12
CA VAL A 80 20.32 3.21 -2.03
C VAL A 80 21.27 3.01 -3.21
N ASP A 81 22.47 2.53 -2.95
CA ASP A 81 23.51 2.25 -3.95
C ASP A 81 24.28 0.97 -3.58
N SER A 82 25.27 0.61 -4.41
CA SER A 82 26.08 -0.61 -4.23
C SER A 82 26.95 -0.62 -2.96
N SER A 83 27.16 0.53 -2.31
CA SER A 83 27.87 0.62 -1.03
C SER A 83 26.94 0.52 0.19
N THR A 84 25.63 0.59 -0.05
CA THR A 84 24.63 0.57 1.02
C THR A 84 24.53 -0.83 1.61
N THR A 85 24.63 -0.93 2.94
CA THR A 85 24.54 -2.21 3.68
C THR A 85 23.31 -2.31 4.57
N HIS A 86 22.84 -1.15 5.06
CA HIS A 86 21.76 -1.05 6.02
C HIS A 86 20.77 0.04 5.62
N ILE A 87 19.49 -0.23 5.87
CA ILE A 87 18.43 0.77 5.90
C ILE A 87 17.90 0.82 7.32
N ILE A 88 18.01 1.99 7.94
CA ILE A 88 17.49 2.23 9.28
C ILE A 88 16.11 2.88 9.15
N VAL A 89 15.12 2.33 9.83
CA VAL A 89 13.73 2.78 9.76
C VAL A 89 13.14 3.02 11.14
N ASN A 90 12.20 3.95 11.22
CA ASN A 90 11.32 4.06 12.38
C ASN A 90 10.25 2.96 12.27
N GLU A 91 10.11 2.15 13.30
CA GLU A 91 9.01 1.19 13.39
C GLU A 91 7.73 1.87 13.91
N ASN A 92 6.59 1.43 13.37
CA ASN A 92 5.27 1.87 13.81
C ASN A 92 4.81 1.06 15.03
N SER A 93 5.12 -0.24 15.04
CA SER A 93 4.83 -1.16 16.15
C SER A 93 5.67 -2.42 16.00
N SER A 94 6.25 -2.97 17.08
CA SER A 94 6.86 -4.31 17.12
C SER A 94 7.58 -4.79 15.84
N LEU A 95 8.60 -4.06 15.38
CA LEU A 95 9.38 -4.38 14.15
C LEU A 95 8.58 -4.36 12.83
N VAL A 96 7.50 -3.58 12.78
CA VAL A 96 6.70 -3.30 11.59
C VAL A 96 6.92 -1.84 11.20
N CYS A 97 7.13 -1.56 9.91
CA CYS A 97 7.26 -0.18 9.42
C CYS A 97 6.32 0.11 8.25
N SER A 98 6.22 1.36 7.83
CA SER A 98 5.56 1.71 6.57
C SER A 98 6.43 1.28 5.38
N LEU A 99 5.83 0.74 4.32
CA LEU A 99 6.58 0.38 3.11
C LEU A 99 6.92 1.63 2.30
N THR A 100 8.19 1.86 2.01
CA THR A 100 8.70 2.97 1.19
C THR A 100 9.52 2.45 0.02
N GLY A 101 9.75 3.29 -1.00
CA GLY A 101 10.61 2.93 -2.14
C GLY A 101 12.01 2.46 -1.72
N LYS A 102 12.63 3.12 -0.74
CA LYS A 102 13.93 2.72 -0.18
C LYS A 102 13.88 1.33 0.45
N ILE A 103 12.83 1.01 1.19
CA ILE A 103 12.66 -0.33 1.78
C ILE A 103 12.54 -1.38 0.67
N ILE A 104 11.73 -1.12 -0.37
CA ILE A 104 11.60 -2.04 -1.51
C ILE A 104 12.95 -2.24 -2.21
N GLN A 105 13.71 -1.17 -2.44
CA GLN A 105 15.08 -1.23 -2.98
C GLN A 105 16.01 -2.03 -2.06
N GLY A 106 15.97 -1.81 -0.75
CA GLY A 106 16.77 -2.55 0.21
C GLY A 106 16.46 -4.05 0.22
N ILE A 107 15.17 -4.43 0.06
CA ILE A 107 14.77 -5.83 -0.06
C ILE A 107 15.36 -6.44 -1.33
N ALA A 108 15.23 -5.75 -2.48
CA ALA A 108 15.80 -6.19 -3.76
C ALA A 108 17.33 -6.29 -3.72
N CYS A 109 17.99 -5.43 -2.96
CA CYS A 109 19.45 -5.45 -2.74
C CYS A 109 19.89 -6.38 -1.60
N HIS A 110 18.99 -7.17 -1.00
CA HIS A 110 19.30 -8.11 0.09
C HIS A 110 19.93 -7.45 1.33
N LEU A 111 19.57 -6.19 1.62
CA LEU A 111 20.13 -5.40 2.71
C LEU A 111 19.53 -5.75 4.07
N PHE A 112 20.24 -5.38 5.14
CA PHE A 112 19.63 -5.32 6.47
C PHE A 112 18.68 -4.13 6.56
N ILE A 113 17.41 -4.41 6.88
CA ILE A 113 16.41 -3.38 7.16
C ILE A 113 16.09 -3.46 8.63
N VAL A 114 16.55 -2.47 9.40
CA VAL A 114 16.58 -2.53 10.87
C VAL A 114 15.87 -1.34 11.49
N SER A 115 15.27 -1.58 12.65
CA SER A 115 14.64 -0.55 13.46
C SER A 115 15.68 0.44 14.01
N ASN A 116 15.28 1.70 14.19
CA ASN A 116 16.10 2.74 14.84
C ASN A 116 16.57 2.33 16.25
N ARG A 117 15.90 1.36 16.89
CA ARG A 117 16.31 0.80 18.18
C ARG A 117 17.70 0.18 18.13
N TRP A 118 18.08 -0.41 17.00
CA TRP A 118 19.44 -0.93 16.81
C TRP A 118 20.49 0.15 17.00
N LEU A 119 20.25 1.31 16.39
CA LEU A 119 21.13 2.46 16.48
C LEU A 119 21.26 2.97 17.92
N ASN A 120 20.12 3.10 18.61
CA ASN A 120 20.07 3.58 19.99
C ASN A 120 20.84 2.64 20.92
N ASP A 121 20.67 1.32 20.75
CA ASP A 121 21.35 0.33 21.59
C ASP A 121 22.86 0.26 21.28
N CYS A 122 23.26 0.42 20.01
CA CYS A 122 24.67 0.57 19.65
C CYS A 122 25.30 1.79 20.35
N LEU A 123 24.61 2.93 20.35
CA LEU A 123 25.08 4.15 21.02
C LEU A 123 25.16 3.98 22.54
N ALA A 124 24.15 3.35 23.15
CA ALA A 124 24.08 3.17 24.59
C ALA A 124 25.17 2.21 25.12
N LEU A 125 25.49 1.16 24.35
CA LEU A 125 26.50 0.16 24.71
C LEU A 125 27.90 0.48 24.18
N GLU A 126 28.02 1.54 23.38
CA GLU A 126 29.27 1.96 22.71
C GLU A 126 29.92 0.87 21.84
N ILE A 127 29.13 -0.07 21.33
CA ILE A 127 29.55 -1.16 20.45
C ILE A 127 28.53 -1.37 19.34
N ILE A 128 28.94 -1.94 18.21
CA ILE A 128 28.00 -2.44 17.20
C ILE A 128 27.42 -3.76 17.69
N VAL A 129 26.16 -3.75 18.09
CA VAL A 129 25.43 -4.95 18.49
C VAL A 129 24.84 -5.68 17.28
N ASP A 130 24.47 -6.94 17.47
CA ASP A 130 23.82 -7.76 16.45
C ASP A 130 22.53 -7.10 15.92
N GLU A 131 22.41 -7.03 14.59
CA GLU A 131 21.30 -6.42 13.87
C GLU A 131 20.03 -7.27 13.92
N ARG A 132 20.18 -8.60 14.01
CA ARG A 132 19.09 -9.57 13.83
C ARG A 132 17.90 -9.38 14.78
N PRO A 133 18.06 -9.02 16.07
CA PRO A 133 16.94 -8.73 16.96
C PRO A 133 16.13 -7.50 16.56
N TYR A 134 16.70 -6.61 15.75
CA TYR A 134 16.12 -5.34 15.31
C TYR A 134 15.67 -5.36 13.84
N GLU A 135 15.84 -6.48 13.16
CA GLU A 135 15.43 -6.66 11.77
C GLU A 135 13.90 -6.54 11.64
N ILE A 136 13.47 -5.69 10.71
CA ILE A 136 12.05 -5.46 10.42
C ILE A 136 11.42 -6.75 9.89
N ARG A 137 10.23 -7.07 10.41
CA ARG A 137 9.51 -8.32 10.16
C ARG A 137 8.40 -8.18 9.13
N GLY A 138 7.94 -6.96 8.90
CA GLY A 138 6.94 -6.69 7.87
C GLY A 138 6.52 -5.24 7.81
N TYR A 139 5.36 -5.00 7.20
CA TYR A 139 4.79 -3.67 7.06
C TYR A 139 3.27 -3.65 7.22
N THR A 140 2.77 -2.47 7.60
CA THR A 140 1.41 -2.30 8.15
C THR A 140 0.27 -2.74 7.23
N SER A 141 0.46 -2.72 5.90
CA SER A 141 -0.62 -2.98 4.94
C SER A 141 -0.69 -4.40 4.37
N LEU A 142 0.28 -5.29 4.66
CA LEU A 142 0.32 -6.66 4.11
C LEU A 142 0.51 -7.75 5.19
N GLY A 143 0.25 -7.40 6.45
CA GLY A 143 0.48 -8.25 7.62
C GLY A 143 1.79 -7.89 8.32
N ALA A 144 1.72 -7.76 9.64
CA ALA A 144 2.81 -7.29 10.48
C ALA A 144 4.08 -8.16 10.43
N ASP A 145 3.96 -9.48 10.22
CA ASP A 145 5.09 -10.41 10.25
C ASP A 145 5.01 -11.38 9.07
N HIS A 146 5.49 -10.95 7.89
CA HIS A 146 5.60 -11.81 6.70
C HIS A 146 7.05 -12.26 6.43
N GLY A 147 8.03 -11.71 7.16
CA GLY A 147 9.43 -12.10 7.12
C GLY A 147 10.16 -11.79 5.81
N GLY A 148 9.64 -10.88 4.99
CA GLY A 148 10.14 -10.62 3.63
C GLY A 148 11.57 -10.08 3.60
N MET A 149 11.87 -9.12 4.48
CA MET A 149 13.20 -8.51 4.61
C MET A 149 14.26 -9.55 5.01
N ARG A 150 13.94 -10.39 6.00
CA ARG A 150 14.83 -11.48 6.42
C ARG A 150 15.01 -12.51 5.30
N ARG A 151 13.92 -12.85 4.61
CA ARG A 151 13.91 -13.84 3.53
C ARG A 151 14.79 -13.39 2.37
N SER A 152 14.71 -12.11 1.96
CA SER A 152 15.59 -11.59 0.91
C SER A 152 17.05 -11.76 1.26
N ARG A 153 17.47 -11.30 2.43
CA ARG A 153 18.87 -11.40 2.86
C ARG A 153 19.42 -12.83 2.93
N LEU A 154 18.60 -13.82 3.24
CA LEU A 154 19.05 -15.20 3.46
C LEU A 154 18.99 -16.09 2.21
N ILE A 155 18.15 -15.75 1.23
CA ILE A 155 18.04 -16.52 -0.01
C ILE A 155 19.14 -16.06 -0.99
N PRO A 156 20.01 -16.97 -1.47
CA PRO A 156 21.14 -16.61 -2.33
C PRO A 156 20.75 -16.39 -3.81
N SER A 157 19.50 -16.68 -4.19
CA SER A 157 18.99 -16.54 -5.55
C SER A 157 18.20 -15.25 -5.74
N TYR A 158 18.16 -14.78 -6.98
CA TYR A 158 17.34 -13.63 -7.34
C TYR A 158 15.86 -14.01 -7.45
N LEU A 159 14.98 -13.18 -6.89
CA LEU A 159 13.55 -13.46 -6.79
C LEU A 159 12.87 -13.75 -8.14
N LEU A 160 13.27 -13.02 -9.19
CA LEU A 160 12.62 -13.00 -10.49
C LEU A 160 13.53 -13.56 -11.61
N GLU A 161 14.52 -14.38 -11.27
CA GLU A 161 15.49 -14.95 -12.22
C GLU A 161 14.85 -15.76 -13.37
N LYS A 162 13.61 -16.23 -13.19
CA LYS A 162 12.87 -17.03 -14.18
C LYS A 162 11.92 -16.21 -15.03
N TYR A 163 11.98 -14.88 -14.92
CA TYR A 163 11.02 -13.98 -15.56
C TYR A 163 11.72 -13.05 -16.57
N SER A 164 10.99 -12.75 -17.63
CA SER A 164 11.23 -11.59 -18.49
C SER A 164 10.07 -10.63 -18.30
N ILE A 165 10.35 -9.37 -18.00
CA ILE A 165 9.34 -8.40 -17.60
C ILE A 165 9.32 -7.23 -18.58
N TYR A 166 8.15 -6.96 -19.15
CA TYR A 166 7.88 -5.72 -19.88
C TYR A 166 7.04 -4.80 -19.01
N LEU A 167 7.56 -3.60 -18.73
CA LEU A 167 6.89 -2.60 -17.90
C LEU A 167 6.11 -1.62 -18.78
N ARG A 168 4.82 -1.47 -18.50
CA ARG A 168 3.97 -0.41 -19.04
C ARG A 168 3.31 0.34 -17.89
N CYS A 169 4.14 1.13 -17.22
CA CYS A 169 3.76 1.96 -16.09
C CYS A 169 4.15 3.42 -16.37
N SER A 170 3.37 4.34 -15.83
CA SER A 170 3.66 5.76 -15.72
C SER A 170 4.24 6.06 -14.33
N PRO A 171 4.91 7.22 -14.15
CA PRO A 171 5.43 7.63 -12.84
C PRO A 171 4.36 7.64 -11.72
N ASN A 172 3.09 7.89 -12.07
CA ASN A 172 1.99 7.93 -11.11
C ASN A 172 1.48 6.54 -10.68
N ASP A 173 1.88 5.47 -11.38
CA ASP A 173 1.37 4.12 -11.11
C ASP A 173 2.06 3.44 -9.93
N CYS A 174 3.21 3.99 -9.49
CA CYS A 174 3.93 3.54 -8.31
C CYS A 174 4.03 4.67 -7.29
N ALA A 175 3.01 4.91 -6.46
CA ALA A 175 3.09 5.96 -5.43
C ALA A 175 4.29 5.81 -4.46
N ARG A 176 4.88 4.60 -4.36
CA ARG A 176 6.06 4.30 -3.53
C ARG A 176 7.40 4.57 -4.22
N LEU A 177 7.44 4.66 -5.55
CA LEU A 177 8.64 4.84 -6.37
C LEU A 177 8.44 6.05 -7.29
N GLN A 178 9.36 6.99 -7.25
CA GLN A 178 9.17 8.31 -7.86
C GLN A 178 9.27 8.27 -9.39
N THR A 179 9.98 7.28 -9.95
CA THR A 179 10.22 7.21 -11.39
C THR A 179 10.09 5.79 -11.93
N ILE A 180 9.89 5.66 -13.24
CA ILE A 180 9.82 4.36 -13.91
C ILE A 180 11.18 3.65 -13.91
N GLU A 181 12.28 4.40 -13.94
CA GLU A 181 13.65 3.90 -13.88
C GLU A 181 13.89 3.16 -12.55
N GLN A 182 13.33 3.65 -11.44
CA GLN A 182 13.41 2.93 -10.16
C GLN A 182 12.69 1.59 -10.21
N VAL A 183 11.56 1.50 -10.92
CA VAL A 183 10.85 0.22 -11.10
C VAL A 183 11.65 -0.74 -12.00
N GLN A 184 12.27 -0.21 -13.06
CA GLN A 184 13.14 -0.97 -13.96
C GLN A 184 14.36 -1.52 -13.21
N GLU A 185 15.01 -0.69 -12.39
CA GLU A 185 16.13 -1.08 -11.54
C GLU A 185 15.72 -2.20 -10.59
N LEU A 186 14.54 -2.13 -9.95
CA LEU A 186 14.05 -3.20 -9.08
C LEU A 186 13.86 -4.54 -9.82
N VAL A 187 13.35 -4.51 -11.05
CA VAL A 187 13.21 -5.70 -11.90
C VAL A 187 14.57 -6.34 -12.14
N GLU A 188 15.57 -5.53 -12.50
CA GLU A 188 16.93 -5.99 -12.78
C GLU A 188 17.66 -6.48 -11.52
N LEU A 189 17.56 -5.76 -10.39
CA LEU A 189 18.10 -6.17 -9.09
C LEU A 189 17.51 -7.50 -8.62
N CYS A 190 16.24 -7.77 -8.96
CA CYS A 190 15.59 -9.04 -8.69
C CYS A 190 15.88 -10.11 -9.75
N GLY A 191 16.81 -9.90 -10.69
CA GLY A 191 17.30 -10.90 -11.64
C GLY A 191 16.38 -11.17 -12.85
N ALA A 192 15.29 -10.42 -13.00
CA ALA A 192 14.46 -10.53 -14.20
C ALA A 192 15.15 -9.89 -15.41
N LYS A 193 14.87 -10.43 -16.59
CA LYS A 193 15.26 -9.79 -17.85
C LYS A 193 14.28 -8.66 -18.16
N LEU A 194 14.75 -7.42 -18.09
CA LEU A 194 13.94 -6.27 -18.51
C LEU A 194 13.81 -6.24 -20.03
N VAL A 195 12.57 -6.28 -20.51
CA VAL A 195 12.21 -6.18 -21.93
C VAL A 195 11.83 -4.73 -22.20
N ARG A 196 12.40 -4.13 -23.25
CA ARG A 196 12.18 -2.69 -23.53
C ARG A 196 11.11 -2.46 -24.59
N ASN A 197 10.97 -3.39 -25.52
CA ASN A 197 9.98 -3.32 -26.59
C ASN A 197 9.18 -4.61 -26.67
N PHE A 198 7.86 -4.51 -26.87
CA PHE A 198 7.02 -5.69 -27.04
C PHE A 198 7.41 -6.55 -28.26
N SER A 199 8.07 -5.97 -29.27
CA SER A 199 8.60 -6.72 -30.42
C SER A 199 9.70 -7.72 -30.05
N GLU A 200 10.42 -7.50 -28.95
CA GLU A 200 11.47 -8.39 -28.46
C GLU A 200 10.90 -9.72 -27.93
N ILE A 201 9.59 -9.80 -27.72
CA ILE A 201 8.93 -11.01 -27.20
C ILE A 201 9.17 -12.26 -28.03
N LYS A 202 9.38 -12.08 -29.35
CA LYS A 202 9.65 -13.17 -30.29
C LYS A 202 11.05 -13.75 -30.14
N THR A 203 11.95 -13.04 -29.47
CA THR A 203 13.36 -13.42 -29.29
C THR A 203 13.69 -13.68 -27.81
N ILE A 204 12.69 -13.66 -26.93
CA ILE A 204 12.86 -14.05 -25.53
C ILE A 204 13.04 -15.56 -25.47
N ASP A 205 14.01 -15.96 -24.66
CA ASP A 205 14.31 -17.36 -24.39
C ASP A 205 13.09 -18.05 -23.74
N ASN A 206 12.78 -19.26 -24.21
CA ASN A 206 11.69 -20.09 -23.71
C ASN A 206 11.90 -20.54 -22.26
N GLU A 207 13.10 -20.35 -21.69
CA GLU A 207 13.38 -20.64 -20.29
C GLU A 207 12.75 -19.66 -19.29
N ARG A 208 12.25 -18.50 -19.76
CA ARG A 208 11.68 -17.46 -18.89
C ARG A 208 10.20 -17.22 -19.16
N GLN A 209 9.40 -17.12 -18.10
CA GLN A 209 8.01 -16.67 -18.21
C GLN A 209 7.99 -15.18 -18.54
N MET A 210 7.37 -14.83 -19.67
CA MET A 210 7.13 -13.44 -20.06
C MET A 210 5.94 -12.87 -19.30
N VAL A 211 6.14 -11.71 -18.67
CA VAL A 211 5.12 -11.00 -17.89
C VAL A 211 5.05 -9.54 -18.35
N LEU A 212 3.86 -9.09 -18.71
CA LEU A 212 3.54 -7.68 -18.90
C LEU A 212 3.01 -7.13 -17.58
N VAL A 213 3.73 -6.17 -17.01
CA VAL A 213 3.34 -5.47 -15.78
C VAL A 213 2.77 -4.11 -16.14
N LEU A 214 1.52 -3.87 -15.76
CA LEU A 214 0.74 -2.69 -16.08
C LEU A 214 0.53 -1.81 -14.85
N GLY A 215 0.75 -0.51 -15.02
CA GLY A 215 0.34 0.47 -14.03
C GLY A 215 -1.17 0.74 -14.04
N ILE A 216 -1.67 1.53 -13.08
CA ILE A 216 -3.08 1.94 -12.96
C ILE A 216 -3.55 2.59 -14.28
N ASN A 217 -2.68 3.36 -14.92
CA ASN A 217 -2.94 4.03 -16.20
C ASN A 217 -2.32 3.30 -17.40
N GLY A 218 -1.96 2.02 -17.27
CA GLY A 218 -1.23 1.25 -18.28
C GLY A 218 -1.94 1.12 -19.64
N PHE A 219 -3.24 1.42 -19.70
CA PHE A 219 -4.05 1.40 -20.92
C PHE A 219 -4.35 2.78 -21.52
N SER A 220 -3.78 3.86 -20.98
CA SER A 220 -3.99 5.22 -21.48
C SER A 220 -3.63 5.34 -22.96
N GLY A 221 -4.63 5.37 -23.83
CA GLY A 221 -4.40 5.39 -25.28
C GLY A 221 -5.57 4.96 -26.15
N GLY A 222 -6.78 5.45 -25.89
CA GLY A 222 -7.95 5.25 -26.76
C GLY A 222 -8.47 3.81 -26.82
N ASP A 223 -9.73 3.65 -27.22
CA ASP A 223 -10.53 2.44 -26.97
C ASP A 223 -10.01 1.16 -27.67
N ASN A 224 -9.17 1.28 -28.71
CA ASN A 224 -8.71 0.14 -29.52
C ASN A 224 -7.33 -0.42 -29.14
N LYS A 225 -6.48 0.32 -28.40
CA LYS A 225 -5.12 -0.14 -28.04
C LYS A 225 -5.07 -1.19 -26.94
N PRO A 226 -5.98 -1.18 -25.93
CA PRO A 226 -6.00 -2.22 -24.90
C PRO A 226 -6.24 -3.60 -25.50
N LYS A 227 -7.27 -3.74 -26.34
CA LYS A 227 -7.64 -5.03 -26.94
C LYS A 227 -6.52 -5.63 -27.79
N ALA A 228 -5.91 -4.85 -28.68
CA ALA A 228 -4.82 -5.35 -29.52
C ALA A 228 -3.60 -5.83 -28.71
N LEU A 229 -3.29 -5.16 -27.59
CA LEU A 229 -2.21 -5.59 -26.70
C LEU A 229 -2.58 -6.88 -25.97
N LEU A 230 -3.81 -7.01 -25.49
CA LEU A 230 -4.30 -8.23 -24.83
C LEU A 230 -4.33 -9.42 -25.77
N ASP A 231 -4.83 -9.23 -27.00
CA ASP A 231 -4.84 -10.24 -28.05
C ASP A 231 -3.40 -10.72 -28.35
N ALA A 232 -2.46 -9.78 -28.45
CA ALA A 232 -1.04 -10.12 -28.64
C ALA A 232 -0.46 -10.85 -27.42
N CYS A 233 -0.79 -10.42 -26.20
CA CYS A 233 -0.36 -11.11 -24.98
C CYS A 233 -0.86 -12.55 -24.93
N GLN A 234 -2.13 -12.77 -25.28
CA GLN A 234 -2.71 -14.10 -25.37
C GLN A 234 -2.01 -14.96 -26.45
N GLN A 235 -1.74 -14.37 -27.62
CA GLN A 235 -1.05 -15.06 -28.72
C GLN A 235 0.36 -15.53 -28.33
N PHE A 236 1.09 -14.72 -27.57
CA PHE A 236 2.47 -15.00 -27.15
C PHE A 236 2.59 -15.58 -25.73
N ASN A 237 1.47 -16.05 -25.14
CA ASN A 237 1.42 -16.62 -23.78
C ASN A 237 2.06 -15.71 -22.70
N VAL A 238 1.80 -14.41 -22.84
CA VAL A 238 2.25 -13.37 -21.90
C VAL A 238 1.23 -13.24 -20.79
N ARG A 239 1.70 -13.28 -19.55
CA ARG A 239 0.85 -13.01 -18.39
C ARG A 239 0.78 -11.52 -18.16
N CYS A 240 -0.43 -10.98 -18.12
CA CYS A 240 -0.67 -9.57 -17.85
C CYS A 240 -1.08 -9.39 -16.40
N VAL A 241 -0.33 -8.59 -15.65
CA VAL A 241 -0.62 -8.32 -14.24
C VAL A 241 -0.52 -6.84 -13.91
N ASN A 242 -1.21 -6.41 -12.86
CA ASN A 242 -1.02 -5.07 -12.33
C ASN A 242 0.33 -4.93 -11.60
N ILE A 243 0.79 -3.70 -11.42
CA ILE A 243 2.06 -3.36 -10.78
C ILE A 243 2.18 -3.84 -9.32
N TYR A 244 1.07 -4.08 -8.63
CA TYR A 244 1.10 -4.60 -7.26
C TYR A 244 1.66 -6.02 -7.20
N TRP A 245 1.50 -6.84 -8.25
CA TRP A 245 2.14 -8.16 -8.31
C TRP A 245 3.65 -8.06 -8.08
N LEU A 246 4.30 -7.14 -8.80
CA LEU A 246 5.74 -6.92 -8.70
C LEU A 246 6.12 -6.41 -7.31
N LEU A 247 5.46 -5.35 -6.84
CA LEU A 247 5.82 -4.71 -5.57
C LEU A 247 5.59 -5.62 -4.36
N ILE A 248 4.49 -6.37 -4.34
CA ILE A 248 4.15 -7.30 -3.26
C ILE A 248 5.08 -8.51 -3.30
N SER A 249 5.41 -9.01 -4.50
CA SER A 249 6.38 -10.11 -4.64
C SER A 249 7.73 -9.72 -4.07
N ILE A 250 8.23 -8.53 -4.41
CA ILE A 250 9.48 -8.01 -3.85
C ILE A 250 9.37 -7.83 -2.35
N ALA A 251 8.30 -7.17 -1.85
CA ALA A 251 8.18 -6.86 -0.43
C ALA A 251 8.09 -8.11 0.47
N LYS A 252 7.46 -9.19 0.00
CA LYS A 252 7.45 -10.49 0.68
C LYS A 252 8.69 -11.35 0.39
N PHE A 253 9.48 -10.94 -0.61
CA PHE A 253 10.53 -11.72 -1.25
C PHE A 253 10.06 -13.13 -1.65
N ASP A 254 8.86 -13.19 -2.20
CA ASP A 254 8.18 -14.43 -2.58
C ASP A 254 7.29 -14.14 -3.78
N VAL A 255 7.44 -14.90 -4.87
CA VAL A 255 6.72 -14.61 -6.11
C VAL A 255 5.24 -14.89 -5.91
N GLN A 256 4.42 -13.85 -5.99
CA GLN A 256 2.99 -14.00 -5.77
C GLN A 256 2.31 -14.67 -6.98
N PRO A 257 1.19 -15.41 -6.76
CA PRO A 257 0.43 -16.02 -7.85
C PRO A 257 -0.07 -14.95 -8.83
N LEU A 258 0.21 -15.12 -10.12
CA LEU A 258 -0.11 -14.14 -11.16
C LEU A 258 -1.63 -13.93 -11.29
N GLU A 259 -2.41 -14.99 -11.06
CA GLU A 259 -3.87 -15.03 -11.19
C GLU A 259 -4.57 -14.06 -10.24
N ASN A 260 -3.95 -13.74 -9.10
CA ASN A 260 -4.49 -12.81 -8.09
C ASN A 260 -4.29 -11.33 -8.47
N TYR A 261 -3.55 -11.07 -9.56
CA TYR A 261 -3.20 -9.73 -10.01
C TYR A 261 -3.51 -9.52 -11.49
N ASP A 262 -4.34 -10.40 -12.08
CA ASP A 262 -4.81 -10.26 -13.44
C ASP A 262 -5.50 -8.90 -13.60
N ILE A 263 -5.14 -8.21 -14.67
CA ILE A 263 -5.69 -6.89 -15.02
C ILE A 263 -7.19 -6.89 -15.29
N ASN A 264 -7.79 -8.05 -15.56
CA ASN A 264 -9.23 -8.17 -15.79
C ASN A 264 -10.04 -8.25 -14.48
N GLN A 265 -9.39 -8.28 -13.31
CA GLN A 265 -10.03 -8.30 -12.00
C GLN A 265 -10.11 -6.92 -11.33
N ILE A 266 -9.85 -5.85 -12.07
CA ILE A 266 -9.94 -4.45 -11.61
C ILE A 266 -11.22 -3.80 -12.13
#